data_AF-A0A9E4BFS6-F1
#
_entry.id   AF-A0A9E4BFS6-F1
#
_cell.length_a   1.000
_cell.length_b   1.000
_cell.length_c   1.000
_cell.angle_alpha   90.00
_cell.angle_beta   90.00
_cell.angle_gamma   90.00
#
_symmetry.space_group_name_H-M   'P 1'
#
loop_
_entity.id
_entity.type
_entity.pdbx_description
1 polymer ?
#
loop_
_entity_poly.entity_id
_entity_poly.type
_entity_poly.pdbx_seq_one_letter_code
_entity_poly.pdbx_strand_id
1 'polypeptide(L)'
;MMIENILSIFLNMKLTLQIQLLPDATTGQKLKITIERFNEAANWLAPKAYERKLANKFALQKLYYSDLRHLFGLSAQMAIRCIAQVVEAYKRDKNVQPAFRKHASIPYDQRLYSFKGIDRVSLLIQGKACWYPHRTCGSEIHQPNLCRVWTL
;
A
#
# COMPACT_ATOMS: atom_id res chain seq x y z
N MET A 1 1.10 -14.05 -37.62
CA MET A 1 1.75 -12.79 -37.22
C MET A 1 0.78 -11.75 -36.64
N MET A 2 -0.43 -11.54 -37.20
CA MET A 2 -1.42 -10.61 -36.61
C MET A 2 -2.06 -11.12 -35.30
N ILE A 3 -2.32 -12.44 -35.19
CA ILE A 3 -2.97 -13.05 -34.02
C ILE A 3 -2.04 -13.03 -32.79
N GLU A 4 -0.73 -13.28 -32.96
CA GLU A 4 0.23 -13.21 -31.85
C GLU A 4 0.42 -11.79 -31.32
N ASN A 5 0.33 -10.78 -32.20
CA ASN A 5 0.37 -9.36 -31.79
C ASN A 5 -0.89 -8.96 -31.00
N ILE A 6 -2.07 -9.43 -31.38
CA ILE A 6 -3.32 -9.17 -30.64
C ILE A 6 -3.30 -9.88 -29.28
N LEU A 7 -2.85 -11.14 -29.23
CA LEU A 7 -2.63 -11.86 -27.97
C LEU A 7 -1.60 -11.17 -27.07
N SER A 8 -0.51 -10.65 -27.63
CA SER A 8 0.49 -9.86 -26.90
C SER A 8 -0.12 -8.59 -26.28
N ILE A 9 -0.99 -7.89 -27.02
CA ILE A 9 -1.69 -6.70 -26.54
C ILE A 9 -2.61 -7.02 -25.35
N PHE A 10 -3.41 -8.10 -25.44
CA PHE A 10 -4.29 -8.51 -24.34
C PHE A 10 -3.53 -9.04 -23.11
N LEU A 11 -2.42 -9.76 -23.32
CA LEU A 11 -1.60 -10.29 -22.22
C LEU A 11 -0.83 -9.19 -21.46
N ASN A 12 -0.58 -8.04 -22.09
CA ASN A 12 0.03 -6.86 -21.46
C ASN A 12 -0.98 -5.82 -20.95
N MET A 13 -2.29 -6.09 -21.09
CA MET A 13 -3.31 -5.13 -20.66
C MET A 13 -3.48 -5.16 -19.13
N LYS A 14 -3.00 -4.10 -18.47
CA LYS A 14 -3.26 -3.89 -17.04
C LYS A 14 -4.66 -3.29 -16.83
N LEU A 15 -5.57 -4.12 -16.34
CA LEU A 15 -6.90 -3.68 -15.88
C LEU A 15 -6.77 -2.98 -14.53
N THR A 16 -7.39 -1.81 -14.41
CA THR A 16 -7.44 -1.03 -13.17
C THR A 16 -8.90 -0.87 -12.75
N LEU A 17 -9.22 -1.32 -11.54
CA LEU A 17 -10.54 -1.18 -10.94
C LEU A 17 -10.43 -0.19 -9.78
N GLN A 18 -11.26 0.85 -9.80
CA GLN A 18 -11.42 1.73 -8.66
C GLN A 18 -12.57 1.22 -7.78
N ILE A 19 -12.29 1.01 -6.50
CA ILE A 19 -13.27 0.56 -5.52
C ILE A 19 -13.40 1.59 -4.41
N GLN A 20 -14.63 1.79 -3.93
CA GLN A 20 -14.92 2.60 -2.75
C GLN A 20 -15.35 1.67 -1.62
N LEU A 21 -14.63 1.72 -0.49
CA LEU A 21 -15.01 0.98 0.72
C LEU A 21 -16.22 1.66 1.37
N LEU A 22 -17.14 0.85 1.89
CA LEU A 22 -18.34 1.33 2.60
C LEU A 22 -18.30 0.88 4.08
N PRO A 23 -17.32 1.34 4.88
CA PRO A 23 -17.19 0.91 6.26
C PRO A 23 -18.31 1.50 7.15
N ASP A 24 -18.74 0.72 8.14
CA ASP A 24 -19.48 1.24 9.29
C ASP A 24 -18.58 2.10 10.19
N ALA A 25 -19.17 2.85 11.13
CA ALA A 25 -18.43 3.78 11.99
C ALA A 25 -17.27 3.12 12.76
N THR A 26 -17.51 1.93 13.34
CA THR A 26 -16.50 1.22 14.12
C THR A 26 -15.35 0.75 13.23
N THR A 27 -15.67 0.20 12.07
CA THR A 27 -14.64 -0.35 11.17
C THR A 27 -13.90 0.77 10.42
N GLY A 28 -14.57 1.88 10.11
CA GLY A 28 -13.95 3.10 9.59
C GLY A 28 -12.91 3.68 10.54
N GLN A 29 -13.16 3.64 11.86
CA GLN A 29 -12.19 4.07 12.85
C GLN A 29 -10.95 3.15 12.91
N LYS A 30 -11.14 1.83 12.77
CA LYS A 30 -10.00 0.87 12.69
C LYS A 30 -9.13 1.11 11.46
N LEU A 31 -9.76 1.39 10.31
CA LEU A 31 -9.07 1.78 9.08
C LEU A 31 -8.25 3.06 9.32
N LYS A 32 -8.86 4.10 9.88
CA LYS A 32 -8.19 5.36 10.17
C LYS A 32 -6.98 5.19 11.08
N ILE A 33 -7.13 4.46 12.19
CA ILE A 33 -6.02 4.16 13.11
C ILE A 33 -4.89 3.43 12.38
N THR A 34 -5.22 2.50 11.49
CA THR A 34 -4.22 1.75 10.73
C THR A 34 -3.47 2.64 9.74
N ILE A 35 -4.17 3.55 9.07
CA ILE A 35 -3.58 4.59 8.20
C ILE A 35 -2.60 5.45 8.99
N GLU A 36 -3.04 5.96 10.14
CA GLU A 36 -2.22 6.83 10.99
C GLU A 36 -0.96 6.10 11.48
N ARG A 37 -1.11 4.88 12.03
CA ARG A 37 0.03 4.09 12.54
C ARG A 37 1.03 3.70 11.47
N PHE A 38 0.55 3.34 10.28
CA PHE A 38 1.43 3.00 9.18
C PHE A 38 2.23 4.22 8.70
N ASN A 39 1.59 5.38 8.56
CA ASN A 39 2.28 6.61 8.14
C ASN A 39 3.22 7.15 9.22
N GLU A 40 2.87 6.98 10.50
CA GLU A 40 3.75 7.25 11.64
C GLU A 40 5.03 6.40 11.55
N ALA A 41 4.89 5.09 11.32
CA ALA A 41 6.02 4.18 11.13
C ALA A 41 6.88 4.55 9.92
N ALA A 42 6.25 4.94 8.80
CA ALA A 42 6.96 5.38 7.60
C ALA A 42 7.76 6.67 7.84
N ASN A 43 7.18 7.64 8.55
CA ASN A 43 7.87 8.88 8.95
C ASN A 43 8.99 8.64 9.96
N TRP A 44 8.87 7.62 10.80
CA TRP A 44 9.95 7.24 11.71
C TRP A 44 11.12 6.55 10.97
N LEU A 45 10.83 5.78 9.91
CA LEU A 45 11.83 5.06 9.13
C LEU A 45 12.52 5.93 8.07
N ALA A 46 11.79 6.88 7.45
CA ALA A 46 12.31 7.74 6.39
C ALA A 46 13.61 8.49 6.72
N PRO A 47 13.75 9.19 7.87
CA PRO A 47 15.01 9.84 8.23
C PRO A 47 16.16 8.84 8.36
N LYS A 48 15.92 7.66 8.94
CA LYS A 48 16.94 6.61 9.10
C LYS A 48 17.43 6.06 7.77
N ALA A 49 16.53 5.92 6.80
CA ALA A 49 16.88 5.54 5.44
C ALA A 49 17.70 6.63 4.74
N TYR A 50 17.31 7.89 4.93
CA TYR A 50 17.98 9.07 4.35
C TYR A 50 19.39 9.29 4.92
N GLU A 51 19.53 9.31 6.24
CA GLU A 51 20.81 9.47 6.97
C GLU A 51 21.84 8.41 6.54
N ARG A 52 21.40 7.15 6.40
CA ARG A 52 22.25 6.03 5.98
C ARG A 52 22.41 5.94 4.46
N LYS A 53 21.71 6.77 3.70
CA LYS A 53 21.61 6.71 2.23
C LYS A 53 21.23 5.32 1.71
N LEU A 54 20.37 4.59 2.43
CA LEU A 54 19.99 3.22 2.10
C LEU A 54 18.70 3.17 1.27
N ALA A 55 18.86 2.91 -0.03
CA ALA A 55 17.75 2.63 -0.95
C ALA A 55 17.50 1.13 -1.18
N ASN A 56 18.02 0.26 -0.30
CA ASN A 56 17.89 -1.19 -0.41
C ASN A 56 16.88 -1.72 0.63
N LYS A 57 15.80 -2.33 0.15
CA LYS A 57 14.73 -2.91 0.96
C LYS A 57 15.24 -3.96 1.93
N PHE A 58 16.07 -4.91 1.48
CA PHE A 58 16.55 -6.01 2.32
C PHE A 58 17.49 -5.51 3.42
N ALA A 59 18.33 -4.51 3.10
CA ALA A 59 19.20 -3.88 4.08
C ALA A 59 18.39 -3.18 5.18
N LEU A 60 17.39 -2.37 4.81
CA LEU A 60 16.52 -1.70 5.79
C LEU A 60 15.67 -2.68 6.58
N GLN A 61 15.20 -3.76 5.95
CA GLN A 61 14.46 -4.82 6.62
C GLN A 61 15.31 -5.49 7.70
N LYS A 62 16.57 -5.83 7.41
CA LYS A 62 17.47 -6.43 8.40
C LYS A 62 17.68 -5.52 9.62
N LEU A 63 17.70 -4.21 9.42
CA LEU A 63 17.94 -3.23 10.48
C LEU A 63 16.69 -2.90 11.30
N TYR A 64 15.54 -2.69 10.65
CA TYR A 64 14.40 -2.01 11.27
C TYR A 64 13.10 -2.82 11.28
N TYR A 65 13.09 -4.05 10.73
CA TYR A 65 11.89 -4.88 10.74
C TYR A 65 11.38 -5.14 12.16
N SER A 66 12.27 -5.46 13.10
CA SER A 66 11.90 -5.72 14.50
C SER A 66 11.27 -4.47 15.12
N ASP A 67 11.94 -3.33 14.99
CA ASP A 67 11.48 -2.04 15.53
C ASP A 67 10.11 -1.65 15.01
N LEU A 68 9.86 -1.83 13.71
CA LEU A 68 8.56 -1.52 13.10
C LEU A 68 7.43 -2.36 13.69
N ARG A 69 7.71 -3.62 14.05
CA ARG A 69 6.73 -4.51 14.66
C ARG A 69 6.49 -4.17 16.13
N HIS A 70 7.54 -3.87 16.88
CA HIS A 70 7.44 -3.62 18.31
C HIS A 70 6.95 -2.21 18.64
N LEU A 71 7.44 -1.18 17.96
CA LEU A 71 7.10 0.22 18.26
C LEU A 71 5.73 0.62 17.73
N PHE A 72 5.36 0.15 16.53
CA PHE A 72 4.13 0.56 15.85
C PHE A 72 3.05 -0.52 15.80
N GLY A 73 3.34 -1.72 16.32
CA GLY A 73 2.40 -2.85 16.30
C GLY A 73 2.05 -3.34 14.89
N LEU A 74 2.92 -3.09 13.90
CA LEU A 74 2.66 -3.52 12.53
C LEU A 74 2.71 -5.04 12.41
N SER A 75 1.79 -5.59 11.63
CA SER A 75 1.87 -7.00 11.21
C SER A 75 3.12 -7.23 10.36
N ALA A 76 3.54 -8.48 10.22
CA ALA A 76 4.69 -8.85 9.39
C ALA A 76 4.60 -8.24 7.99
N GLN A 77 3.46 -8.46 7.30
CA GLN A 77 3.25 -7.99 5.94
C GLN A 77 3.22 -6.45 5.86
N MET A 78 2.59 -5.78 6.84
CA MET A 78 2.53 -4.31 6.88
C MET A 78 3.90 -3.68 7.14
N ALA A 79 4.72 -4.29 8.00
CA ALA A 79 6.09 -3.82 8.23
C ALA A 79 6.93 -3.91 6.95
N ILE A 80 6.86 -5.04 6.23
CA ILE A 80 7.57 -5.21 4.95
C ILE A 80 7.09 -4.22 3.89
N ARG A 81 5.77 -3.96 3.83
CA ARG A 81 5.20 -2.98 2.91
C ARG A 81 5.59 -1.54 3.25
N CYS A 82 5.65 -1.20 4.54
CA CYS A 82 6.15 0.09 5.01
C CYS A 82 7.60 0.34 4.56
N ILE A 83 8.48 -0.64 4.79
CA ILE A 83 9.88 -0.57 4.32
C ILE A 83 9.94 -0.40 2.81
N ALA A 84 9.15 -1.17 2.05
CA ALA A 84 9.10 -1.06 0.60
C ALA A 84 8.66 0.34 0.14
N GLN A 85 7.62 0.91 0.76
CA GLN A 85 7.14 2.25 0.43
C GLN A 85 8.17 3.34 0.72
N VAL A 86 8.86 3.28 1.86
CA VAL A 86 9.91 4.26 2.18
C VAL A 86 11.05 4.16 1.16
N VAL A 87 11.44 2.94 0.80
CA VAL A 87 12.47 2.71 -0.24
C VAL A 87 12.02 3.21 -1.60
N GLU A 88 10.79 2.94 -2.01
CA GLU A 88 10.22 3.41 -3.29
C GLU A 88 10.17 4.95 -3.33
N ALA A 89 9.77 5.58 -2.22
CA ALA A 89 9.74 7.04 -2.10
C ALA A 89 11.16 7.64 -2.17
N TYR A 90 12.12 7.04 -1.46
CA TYR A 90 13.51 7.50 -1.47
C TYR A 90 14.22 7.22 -2.82
N LYS A 91 13.86 6.14 -3.51
CA LYS A 91 14.36 5.86 -4.87
C LYS A 91 13.89 6.86 -5.91
N ARG A 92 12.70 7.46 -5.71
CA ARG A 92 12.16 8.47 -6.61
C ARG A 92 13.03 9.73 -6.62
N ASP A 93 13.44 10.18 -5.43
CA ASP A 93 14.35 11.30 -5.27
C ASP A 93 15.25 11.07 -4.07
N LYS A 94 16.55 10.88 -4.33
CA LYS A 94 17.56 10.58 -3.31
C LYS A 94 18.10 11.82 -2.62
N ASN A 95 17.78 13.01 -3.13
CA ASN A 95 18.25 14.28 -2.56
C ASN A 95 17.28 14.82 -1.50
N VAL A 96 16.09 14.23 -1.39
CA VAL A 96 15.04 14.67 -0.48
C VAL A 96 14.70 13.55 0.50
N GLN A 97 14.63 13.88 1.79
CA GLN A 97 14.09 12.98 2.79
C GLN A 97 12.58 12.79 2.56
N PRO A 98 12.08 11.55 2.36
CA PRO A 98 10.65 11.32 2.21
C PRO A 98 9.88 11.71 3.47
N ALA A 99 8.71 12.34 3.28
CA ALA A 99 7.75 12.61 4.35
C ALA A 99 6.36 12.13 3.93
N PHE A 100 5.62 11.56 4.87
CA PHE A 100 4.30 10.98 4.68
C PHE A 100 3.27 11.77 5.49
N ARG A 101 2.12 12.09 4.87
CA ARG A 101 1.02 12.77 5.58
C ARG A 101 0.36 11.78 6.55
N LYS A 102 -0.23 12.29 7.64
CA LYS A 102 -0.93 11.47 8.64
C LYS A 102 -2.00 10.54 8.04
N HIS A 103 -2.78 11.07 7.10
CA HIS A 103 -3.81 10.32 6.35
C HIS A 103 -3.39 10.02 4.91
N ALA A 104 -2.10 9.81 4.65
CA ALA A 104 -1.63 9.41 3.33
C ALA A 104 -2.11 7.99 2.99
N SER A 105 -2.32 7.76 1.68
CA SER A 105 -2.69 6.46 1.13
C SER A 105 -1.70 5.37 1.52
N ILE A 106 -2.22 4.21 1.94
CA ILE A 106 -1.42 3.00 2.12
C ILE A 106 -1.50 2.16 0.84
N PRO A 107 -0.36 1.75 0.27
CA PRO A 107 -0.32 0.75 -0.78
C PRO A 107 -0.62 -0.65 -0.21
N TYR A 108 -1.75 -1.22 -0.61
CA TYR A 108 -2.10 -2.63 -0.38
C TYR A 108 -1.64 -3.48 -1.57
N ASP A 109 -0.98 -4.61 -1.29
CA ASP A 109 -0.62 -5.62 -2.29
C ASP A 109 -1.50 -6.88 -2.17
N GLN A 110 -1.36 -7.82 -3.10
CA GLN A 110 -2.15 -9.06 -3.14
C GLN A 110 -2.07 -9.91 -1.85
N ARG A 111 -1.10 -9.68 -0.97
CA ARG A 111 -0.98 -10.39 0.32
C ARG A 111 -1.72 -9.69 1.45
N LEU A 112 -2.02 -8.41 1.29
CA LEU A 112 -2.70 -7.58 2.28
C LEU A 112 -4.19 -7.44 2.00
N TYR A 113 -4.68 -7.81 0.81
CA TYR A 113 -6.10 -7.83 0.51
C TYR A 113 -6.51 -9.04 -0.33
N SER A 114 -7.79 -9.40 -0.29
CA SER A 114 -8.38 -10.38 -1.20
C SER A 114 -9.82 -10.01 -1.52
N PHE A 115 -10.25 -10.19 -2.77
CA PHE A 115 -11.66 -10.05 -3.14
C PHE A 115 -12.46 -11.26 -2.68
N LYS A 116 -13.67 -11.03 -2.19
CA LYS A 116 -14.66 -12.07 -1.87
C LYS A 116 -15.93 -11.76 -2.63
N GLY A 117 -16.13 -12.48 -3.72
CA GLY A 117 -17.24 -12.17 -4.63
C GLY A 117 -17.07 -10.78 -5.25
N ILE A 118 -18.21 -10.18 -5.59
CA ILE A 118 -18.28 -8.92 -6.35
C ILE A 118 -18.39 -7.71 -5.41
N ASP A 119 -18.92 -7.89 -4.20
CA ASP A 119 -19.33 -6.82 -3.29
C ASP A 119 -18.42 -6.68 -2.06
N ARG A 120 -17.48 -7.61 -1.82
CA ARG A 120 -16.63 -7.57 -0.62
C ARG A 120 -15.13 -7.64 -0.91
N VAL A 121 -14.37 -6.94 -0.08
CA VAL A 121 -12.91 -7.01 -0.02
C VAL A 121 -12.46 -7.29 1.41
N SER A 122 -11.53 -8.23 1.56
CA SER A 122 -10.78 -8.45 2.79
C SER A 122 -9.61 -7.51 2.83
N LEU A 123 -9.42 -6.79 3.93
CA LEU A 123 -8.21 -6.00 4.16
C LEU A 123 -7.53 -6.47 5.43
N LEU A 124 -6.22 -6.64 5.37
CA LEU A 124 -5.40 -6.90 6.54
C LEU A 124 -5.18 -5.58 7.29
N ILE A 125 -5.72 -5.52 8.50
CA ILE A 125 -5.76 -4.35 9.36
C ILE A 125 -5.36 -4.82 10.76
N GLN A 126 -4.34 -4.19 11.34
CA GLN A 126 -3.79 -4.58 12.65
C GLN A 126 -3.45 -6.08 12.76
N GLY A 127 -3.02 -6.71 11.67
CA GLY A 127 -2.69 -8.15 11.65
C GLY A 127 -3.89 -9.10 11.52
N LYS A 128 -5.11 -8.57 11.39
CA LYS A 128 -6.34 -9.37 11.19
C LYS A 128 -7.00 -9.02 9.86
N ALA A 129 -7.50 -10.03 9.16
CA ALA A 129 -8.30 -9.84 7.96
C ALA A 129 -9.72 -9.43 8.37
N CYS A 130 -10.19 -8.28 7.91
CA CYS A 130 -11.56 -7.81 8.11
C CYS A 130 -12.25 -7.62 6.76
N TRP A 131 -13.54 -7.96 6.71
CA TRP A 131 -14.35 -7.85 5.49
C TRP A 131 -15.01 -6.48 5.41
N TYR A 132 -14.96 -5.89 4.22
CA TYR A 132 -15.57 -4.60 3.93
C TYR A 132 -16.47 -4.74 2.70
N PRO A 133 -17.72 -4.25 2.78
CA PRO A 133 -18.48 -4.02 1.58
C PRO A 133 -17.80 -2.93 0.75
N HIS A 134 -17.86 -3.06 -0.57
CA HIS A 134 -17.34 -2.06 -1.48
C HIS A 134 -18.28 -1.88 -2.67
N ARG A 135 -18.18 -0.70 -3.28
CA ARG A 135 -18.78 -0.38 -4.58
C ARG A 135 -17.67 -0.31 -5.61
N THR A 136 -17.88 -0.91 -6.77
CA THR A 136 -17.06 -0.63 -7.95
C THR A 136 -17.44 0.74 -8.51
N CYS A 137 -16.45 1.63 -8.60
CA CYS A 137 -16.61 2.86 -9.35
C CYS A 137 -16.35 2.52 -10.82
N GLY A 138 -17.27 2.86 -11.72
CA GLY A 138 -17.09 2.58 -13.16
C GLY A 138 -15.77 3.17 -13.65
N SER A 139 -14.93 2.33 -14.27
CA SER A 139 -13.59 2.73 -14.73
C SER A 139 -13.66 3.36 -16.12
N GLU A 140 -13.39 4.65 -16.24
CA GLU A 140 -12.82 5.18 -17.48
C GLU A 140 -11.36 4.72 -17.56
N ILE A 141 -11.00 4.10 -18.68
CA ILE A 141 -9.70 3.46 -18.90
C ILE A 141 -8.68 4.56 -19.20
N HIS A 142 -7.80 4.88 -18.25
CA HIS A 142 -6.57 5.61 -18.55
C HIS A 142 -5.41 5.12 -17.67
N GLN A 143 -4.41 4.50 -18.30
CA GLN A 143 -3.06 4.26 -17.75
C GLN A 143 -2.15 5.46 -18.09
N PRO A 144 -0.91 5.59 -17.56
CA PRO A 144 -0.22 4.81 -16.53
C PRO A 144 0.28 5.67 -15.34
N ASN A 145 0.68 4.98 -14.26
CA ASN A 145 1.47 5.45 -13.11
C ASN A 145 0.68 5.77 -11.82
N LEU A 146 0.88 4.86 -10.85
CA LEU A 146 0.43 4.89 -9.45
C LEU A 146 -1.09 4.83 -9.22
N CYS A 147 -1.59 3.62 -8.91
CA CYS A 147 -2.79 3.49 -8.07
C CYS A 147 -2.49 4.08 -6.68
N ARG A 148 -2.78 5.37 -6.50
CA ARG A 148 -3.04 5.94 -5.19
C ARG A 148 -4.51 5.65 -4.90
N VAL A 149 -4.77 4.81 -3.90
CA VAL A 149 -6.13 4.67 -3.35
C VAL A 149 -6.43 6.01 -2.66
N TRP A 150 -7.33 6.80 -3.24
CA TRP A 150 -7.80 8.06 -2.67
C TRP A 150 -8.67 7.75 -1.46
N THR A 151 -8.54 8.58 -0.42
CA THR A 151 -9.38 8.55 0.79
C THR A 151 -10.42 9.65 0.68
N LEU A 152 -11.64 9.32 1.15
CA LEU A 152 -12.92 10.04 1.12
C LEU A 152 -13.73 9.83 -0.16
#